data_AF-A0A6A0R071-F1
#
_entry.id   AF-A0A6A0R071-F1
#
_cell.length_a   1.000
_cell.length_b   1.000
_cell.length_c   1.000
_cell.angle_alpha   90.00
_cell.angle_beta   90.00
_cell.angle_gamma   90.00
#
_symmetry.space_group_name_H-M   'P 1'
#
loop_
_entity.id
_entity.type
_entity.pdbx_description
1 polymer ?
#
loop_
_entity_poly.entity_id
_entity_poly.type
_entity_poly.pdbx_seq_one_letter_code
_entity_poly.pdbx_strand_id
1 'polypeptide(L)'
;MPRSRRLRGPAAPTCLDDFQQLDHNGTVESDWRKAVRMRKHARWTPRRERGATLVLAFLTLLILIVILGDVSVRSSVEFRIAHEEVRDLRYDYAARAGFEVAKALLVQDARHPDSAPIEEAQLAEGAPLAIFAGVEGFELPDRDEMGDVGEGEPAPAASRPPSKQGSVDSFQDVWADPDRCRLTYAGDIDVEIRIIDEDSKVNLLCLVAEDEMFRWEWRDRIVLLLDTLREGTWLDLSVGEAERLADGFEDWFRGRNRGPVPRPYLSTMTRQENGAVWSESRFGNEQKAPVVFPLSLDELLHVKGVTSELMDGTYEDGRYVPGLRDVFTVHTSLVYDPHDSLHREPYVWPFMKRQKGYQDRMARKREEQRRTVEGMARQSGAGRVNLNTAPREVLRVLVEHAGLPAYAMDALLEARPVPGLEATERTPIRERSMA
;
A
#
# COMPACT_ATOMS: atom_id res chain seq x y z
N MET A 1 12.66 -20.64 29.68
CA MET A 1 14.02 -20.96 29.19
C MET A 1 14.06 -22.35 28.57
N PRO A 2 14.03 -22.48 27.24
CA PRO A 2 14.25 -23.77 26.58
C PRO A 2 15.72 -23.91 26.13
N ARG A 3 16.22 -25.14 26.23
CA ARG A 3 17.60 -25.56 25.98
C ARG A 3 17.93 -25.50 24.49
N SER A 4 19.00 -24.79 24.14
CA SER A 4 19.53 -24.71 22.78
C SER A 4 20.08 -26.08 22.32
N ARG A 5 19.45 -26.62 21.28
CA ARG A 5 19.83 -27.87 20.62
C ARG A 5 20.98 -27.56 19.65
N ARG A 6 22.21 -27.92 20.04
CA ARG A 6 23.40 -27.80 19.17
C ARG A 6 23.25 -28.71 17.96
N LEU A 7 23.10 -28.13 16.78
CA LEU A 7 23.24 -28.83 15.51
C LEU A 7 24.73 -29.16 15.28
N ARG A 8 25.04 -30.45 15.17
CA ARG A 8 26.35 -30.95 14.75
C ARG A 8 26.47 -30.75 13.24
N GLY A 9 27.48 -29.99 12.81
CA GLY A 9 27.86 -29.92 11.39
C GLY A 9 28.45 -31.26 10.90
N PRO A 10 28.44 -31.50 9.58
CA PRO A 10 29.00 -32.70 8.98
C PRO A 10 30.54 -32.73 9.13
N ALA A 11 31.05 -33.92 9.42
CA ALA A 11 32.48 -34.19 9.56
C ALA A 11 33.22 -33.93 8.25
N ALA A 12 34.35 -33.22 8.34
CA ALA A 12 35.30 -33.07 7.25
C ALA A 12 35.90 -34.44 6.88
N PRO A 13 36.09 -34.76 5.59
CA PRO A 13 36.79 -35.97 5.17
C PRO A 13 38.29 -35.83 5.49
N THR A 14 38.77 -36.64 6.42
CA THR A 14 40.19 -36.96 6.57
C THR A 14 40.58 -37.91 5.45
N CYS A 15 41.19 -37.38 4.38
CA CYS A 15 41.87 -38.18 3.38
C CYS A 15 43.24 -37.54 3.11
N LEU A 16 44.23 -38.02 3.85
CA LEU A 16 45.64 -37.73 3.63
C LEU A 16 46.48 -38.90 4.16
N ASP A 17 46.11 -40.11 3.74
CA ASP A 17 46.84 -41.36 3.99
C ASP A 17 46.97 -42.11 2.65
N ASP A 18 47.72 -41.56 1.69
CA ASP A 18 48.08 -42.31 0.47
C ASP A 18 49.30 -41.71 -0.28
N PHE A 19 50.39 -41.46 0.45
CA PHE A 19 51.70 -41.24 -0.16
C PHE A 19 52.82 -41.91 0.65
N GLN A 20 52.69 -43.23 0.83
CA GLN A 20 53.82 -44.11 1.17
C GLN A 20 53.74 -45.38 0.32
N GLN A 21 53.96 -45.24 -0.99
CA GLN A 21 54.51 -46.34 -1.79
C GLN A 21 56.02 -46.18 -1.87
N LEU A 22 56.67 -47.04 -1.08
CA LEU A 22 58.09 -47.34 -1.11
C LEU A 22 58.44 -47.98 -2.46
N ASP A 23 59.29 -47.32 -3.23
CA ASP A 23 60.11 -47.99 -4.24
C ASP A 23 61.07 -48.96 -3.53
N HIS A 24 60.67 -50.23 -3.47
CA HIS A 24 61.57 -51.35 -3.22
C HIS A 24 62.45 -51.55 -4.45
N ASN A 25 63.49 -50.73 -4.61
CA ASN A 25 64.78 -51.14 -5.19
C ASN A 25 65.75 -49.95 -5.27
N GLY A 26 66.87 -50.05 -4.54
CA GLY A 26 68.12 -49.43 -4.95
C GLY A 26 68.46 -48.05 -4.35
N THR A 27 69.22 -48.09 -3.26
CA THR A 27 70.34 -47.17 -2.98
C THR A 27 70.07 -45.65 -2.97
N VAL A 28 69.48 -45.12 -1.90
CA VAL A 28 69.49 -43.66 -1.60
C VAL A 28 70.46 -43.31 -0.45
N GLU A 29 71.02 -44.29 0.24
CA GLU A 29 71.83 -44.05 1.45
C GLU A 29 73.28 -43.61 1.18
N SER A 30 73.74 -43.63 -0.08
CA SER A 30 75.11 -43.25 -0.45
C SER A 30 75.27 -41.81 -0.98
N ASP A 31 74.18 -41.11 -1.31
CA ASP A 31 74.26 -39.78 -1.94
C ASP A 31 74.25 -38.60 -0.96
N TRP A 32 73.60 -38.73 0.21
CA TRP A 32 73.66 -37.66 1.21
C TRP A 32 75.08 -37.48 1.80
N ARG A 33 75.89 -38.55 1.85
CA ARG A 33 77.29 -38.48 2.29
C ARG A 33 78.21 -37.79 1.27
N LYS A 34 77.86 -37.81 -0.03
CA LYS A 34 78.55 -36.99 -1.05
C LYS A 34 78.13 -35.52 -0.99
N ALA A 35 76.86 -35.23 -0.69
CA ALA A 35 76.37 -33.87 -0.52
C ALA A 35 77.02 -33.14 0.68
N VAL A 36 77.33 -33.86 1.77
CA VAL A 36 77.98 -33.26 2.96
C VAL A 36 79.45 -32.89 2.72
N ARG A 37 80.15 -33.53 1.77
CA ARG A 37 81.58 -33.23 1.50
C ARG A 37 81.82 -32.08 0.52
N MET A 38 80.83 -31.67 -0.28
CA MET A 38 80.98 -30.52 -1.20
C MET A 38 80.75 -29.13 -0.54
N ARG A 39 80.35 -29.06 0.73
CA ARG A 39 80.11 -27.79 1.44
C ARG A 39 81.35 -27.11 2.04
N LYS A 40 82.57 -27.49 1.65
CA LYS A 40 83.81 -26.86 2.19
C LYS A 40 84.44 -25.76 1.31
N HIS A 41 83.84 -25.41 0.16
CA HIS A 41 84.41 -24.41 -0.76
C HIS A 41 83.51 -23.24 -1.19
N ALA A 42 82.38 -22.99 -0.52
CA ALA A 42 81.62 -21.75 -0.74
C ALA A 42 82.28 -20.58 0.02
N ARG A 43 83.41 -20.11 -0.52
CA ARG A 43 84.17 -18.94 -0.08
C ARG A 43 83.43 -17.66 -0.49
N TRP A 44 83.28 -16.76 0.49
CA TRP A 44 83.14 -15.31 0.32
C TRP A 44 81.99 -14.82 -0.55
N THR A 45 80.80 -14.71 0.05
CA THR A 45 79.75 -13.80 -0.45
C THR A 45 80.15 -12.35 -0.14
N PRO A 46 80.16 -11.43 -1.13
CA PRO A 46 80.55 -10.05 -0.92
C PRO A 46 79.56 -9.37 0.04
N ARG A 47 80.08 -8.82 1.14
CA ARG A 47 79.28 -8.18 2.22
C ARG A 47 78.33 -7.07 1.74
N ARG A 48 78.51 -6.51 0.54
CA ARG A 48 77.64 -5.47 -0.04
C ARG A 48 76.32 -6.00 -0.61
N GLU A 49 76.22 -7.27 -1.02
CA GLU A 49 74.99 -7.80 -1.64
C GLU A 49 73.88 -8.13 -0.63
N ARG A 50 74.25 -8.38 0.64
CA ARG A 50 73.28 -8.71 1.70
C ARG A 50 72.33 -7.56 2.04
N GLY A 51 72.77 -6.32 1.86
CA GLY A 51 71.92 -5.14 2.08
C GLY A 51 70.82 -5.03 1.02
N ALA A 52 71.14 -5.32 -0.24
CA ALA A 52 70.17 -5.26 -1.34
C ALA A 52 69.07 -6.32 -1.20
N THR A 53 69.42 -7.55 -0.80
CA THR A 53 68.43 -8.62 -0.58
C THR A 53 67.45 -8.27 0.54
N LEU A 54 67.93 -7.64 1.62
CA LEU A 54 67.07 -7.25 2.74
C LEU A 54 66.11 -6.12 2.36
N VAL A 55 66.58 -5.12 1.61
CA VAL A 55 65.71 -4.05 1.09
C VAL A 55 64.65 -4.62 0.15
N LEU A 56 65.03 -5.55 -0.74
CA LEU A 56 64.08 -6.17 -1.66
C LEU A 56 63.06 -7.04 -0.92
N ALA A 57 63.48 -7.83 0.07
CA ALA A 57 62.58 -8.61 0.92
C ALA A 57 61.60 -7.71 1.70
N PHE A 58 62.07 -6.59 2.23
CA PHE A 58 61.21 -5.63 2.94
C PHE A 58 60.21 -4.96 1.98
N LEU A 59 60.64 -4.60 0.77
CA LEU A 59 59.75 -4.06 -0.27
C LEU A 59 58.69 -5.08 -0.68
N THR A 60 59.06 -6.34 -0.90
CA THR A 60 58.12 -7.43 -1.21
C THR A 60 57.13 -7.64 -0.07
N LEU A 61 57.58 -7.61 1.18
CA LEU A 61 56.71 -7.71 2.35
C LEU A 61 55.71 -6.55 2.41
N LEU A 62 56.17 -5.32 2.16
CA LEU A 62 55.32 -4.13 2.17
C LEU A 62 54.25 -4.21 1.06
N ILE A 63 54.63 -4.62 -0.15
CA ILE A 63 53.69 -4.86 -1.25
C ILE A 63 52.69 -5.95 -0.88
N LEU A 64 53.13 -7.05 -0.26
CA LEU A 64 52.25 -8.13 0.18
C LEU A 64 51.24 -7.65 1.22
N ILE A 65 51.67 -6.83 2.19
CA ILE A 65 50.76 -6.24 3.20
C ILE A 65 49.71 -5.36 2.53
N VAL A 66 50.11 -4.53 1.55
CA VAL A 66 49.17 -3.69 0.80
C VAL A 66 48.16 -4.52 0.01
N ILE A 67 48.61 -5.59 -0.68
CA ILE A 67 47.72 -6.48 -1.44
C ILE A 67 46.75 -7.21 -0.50
N LEU A 68 47.24 -7.74 0.62
CA LEU A 68 46.38 -8.41 1.61
C LEU A 68 45.36 -7.43 2.22
N GLY A 69 45.78 -6.18 2.47
CA GLY A 69 44.90 -5.11 2.91
C GLY A 69 43.78 -4.83 1.89
N ASP A 70 44.12 -4.65 0.62
CA ASP A 70 43.15 -4.40 -0.45
C ASP A 70 42.16 -5.57 -0.61
N VAL A 71 42.65 -6.81 -0.64
CA VAL A 71 41.78 -8.00 -0.74
C VAL A 71 40.85 -8.10 0.47
N SER A 72 41.35 -7.85 1.69
CA SER A 72 40.53 -7.87 2.90
C SER A 72 39.45 -6.80 2.88
N VAL A 73 39.77 -5.58 2.43
CA VAL A 73 38.81 -4.48 2.36
C VAL A 73 37.75 -4.79 1.31
N ARG A 74 38.14 -5.20 0.10
CA ARG A 74 37.19 -5.56 -0.98
C ARG A 74 36.27 -6.70 -0.57
N SER A 75 36.81 -7.77 0.00
CA SER A 75 36.02 -8.90 0.48
C SER A 75 35.03 -8.47 1.57
N SER A 76 35.41 -7.54 2.47
CA SER A 76 34.49 -7.02 3.48
C SER A 76 33.35 -6.18 2.88
N VAL A 77 33.64 -5.41 1.83
CA VAL A 77 32.63 -4.59 1.13
C VAL A 77 31.68 -5.48 0.35
N GLU A 78 32.19 -6.45 -0.40
CA GLU A 78 31.37 -7.43 -1.14
C GLU A 78 30.46 -8.23 -0.19
N PHE A 79 31.00 -8.67 0.95
CA PHE A 79 30.21 -9.36 1.96
C PHE A 79 29.08 -8.48 2.53
N ARG A 80 29.36 -7.19 2.78
CA ARG A 80 28.33 -6.24 3.23
C ARG A 80 27.25 -6.02 2.16
N ILE A 81 27.63 -5.82 0.91
CA ILE A 81 26.67 -5.64 -0.20
C ILE A 81 25.79 -6.89 -0.32
N ALA A 82 26.38 -8.09 -0.33
CA ALA A 82 25.62 -9.33 -0.39
C ALA A 82 24.68 -9.50 0.82
N HIS A 83 25.09 -9.07 2.02
CA HIS A 83 24.25 -9.12 3.20
C HIS A 83 23.08 -8.14 3.14
N GLU A 84 23.31 -6.91 2.65
CA GLU A 84 22.28 -5.90 2.43
C GLU A 84 21.27 -6.36 1.36
N GLU A 85 21.73 -6.93 0.24
CA GLU A 85 20.85 -7.48 -0.80
C GLU A 85 19.95 -8.60 -0.26
N VAL A 86 20.50 -9.52 0.55
CA VAL A 86 19.70 -10.56 1.21
C VAL A 86 18.69 -9.94 2.18
N ARG A 87 19.07 -8.88 2.90
CA ARG A 87 18.18 -8.19 3.83
C ARG A 87 17.03 -7.50 3.10
N ASP A 88 17.31 -6.81 1.99
CA ASP A 88 16.31 -6.15 1.16
C ASP A 88 15.31 -7.16 0.56
N LEU A 89 15.81 -8.31 0.08
CA LEU A 89 14.94 -9.40 -0.35
C LEU A 89 14.03 -9.91 0.78
N ARG A 90 14.56 -10.06 2.00
CA ARG A 90 13.75 -10.46 3.16
C ARG A 90 12.69 -9.43 3.51
N TYR A 91 13.00 -8.13 3.40
CA TYR A 91 12.01 -7.06 3.60
C TYR A 91 10.92 -7.08 2.53
N ASP A 92 11.26 -7.31 1.26
CA ASP A 92 10.26 -7.46 0.18
C ASP A 92 9.33 -8.67 0.44
N TYR A 93 9.88 -9.82 0.82
CA TYR A 93 9.06 -10.99 1.18
C TYR A 93 8.18 -10.74 2.41
N ALA A 94 8.71 -10.04 3.42
CA ALA A 94 7.94 -9.68 4.62
C ALA A 94 6.79 -8.73 4.28
N ALA A 95 7.02 -7.73 3.42
CA ALA A 95 5.99 -6.81 2.95
C ALA A 95 4.90 -7.53 2.15
N ARG A 96 5.27 -8.43 1.24
CA ARG A 96 4.31 -9.27 0.48
C ARG A 96 3.50 -10.19 1.40
N ALA A 97 4.14 -10.78 2.41
CA ALA A 97 3.44 -11.58 3.41
C ALA A 97 2.43 -10.73 4.19
N GLY A 98 2.81 -9.52 4.60
CA GLY A 98 1.89 -8.57 5.23
C GLY A 98 0.70 -8.20 4.35
N PHE A 99 0.92 -8.00 3.06
CA PHE A 99 -0.16 -7.73 2.10
C PHE A 99 -1.14 -8.91 1.97
N GLU A 100 -0.64 -10.15 1.87
CA GLU A 100 -1.52 -11.33 1.81
C GLU A 100 -2.30 -11.55 3.11
N VAL A 101 -1.71 -11.24 4.27
CA VAL A 101 -2.42 -11.23 5.56
C VAL A 101 -3.53 -10.18 5.56
N ALA A 102 -3.25 -8.95 5.12
CA ALA A 102 -4.25 -7.89 5.01
C ALA A 102 -5.44 -8.30 4.13
N LYS A 103 -5.14 -8.90 2.97
CA LYS A 103 -6.15 -9.44 2.06
C LYS A 103 -6.96 -10.57 2.69
N ALA A 104 -6.32 -11.48 3.41
CA ALA A 104 -7.02 -12.56 4.11
C ALA A 104 -7.97 -12.03 5.18
N LEU A 105 -7.57 -11.01 5.95
CA LEU A 105 -8.42 -10.34 6.94
C LEU A 105 -9.65 -9.70 6.27
N LEU A 106 -9.46 -8.98 5.16
CA LEU A 106 -10.57 -8.39 4.40
C LEU A 106 -11.52 -9.45 3.81
N VAL A 107 -11.00 -10.57 3.30
CA VAL A 107 -11.82 -11.67 2.76
C VAL A 107 -12.59 -12.36 3.89
N GLN A 108 -11.98 -12.54 5.05
CA GLN A 108 -12.62 -13.13 6.22
C GLN A 108 -13.79 -12.25 6.69
N ASP A 109 -13.55 -10.95 6.81
CA ASP A 109 -14.54 -9.96 7.21
C ASP A 109 -15.73 -9.91 6.23
N ALA A 110 -15.45 -9.86 4.93
CA ALA A 110 -16.48 -9.90 3.88
C ALA A 110 -17.31 -11.19 3.89
N ARG A 111 -16.76 -12.32 4.34
CA ARG A 111 -17.47 -13.62 4.44
C ARG A 111 -18.32 -13.73 5.70
N HIS A 112 -17.87 -13.15 6.80
CA HIS A 112 -18.49 -13.32 8.10
C HIS A 112 -18.70 -11.97 8.82
N PRO A 113 -19.57 -11.11 8.27
CA PRO A 113 -19.83 -9.80 8.86
C PRO A 113 -20.42 -9.88 10.28
N ASP A 114 -21.11 -10.97 10.59
CA ASP A 114 -21.77 -11.19 11.89
C ASP A 114 -20.99 -12.15 12.81
N SER A 115 -19.83 -12.68 12.39
CA SER A 115 -19.07 -13.56 13.30
C SER A 115 -18.42 -12.71 14.38
N ALA A 116 -18.90 -12.88 15.61
CA ALA A 116 -18.23 -12.38 16.80
C ALA A 116 -16.73 -12.67 16.72
N PRO A 117 -15.87 -11.78 17.26
CA PRO A 117 -14.43 -11.92 17.19
C PRO A 117 -14.08 -13.34 17.63
N ILE A 118 -13.44 -14.10 16.73
CA ILE A 118 -12.90 -15.43 17.05
C ILE A 118 -12.05 -15.23 18.29
N GLU A 119 -12.56 -15.65 19.46
CA GLU A 119 -11.79 -15.71 20.70
C GLU A 119 -10.54 -16.49 20.36
N GLU A 120 -9.39 -15.81 20.49
CA GLU A 120 -8.03 -16.27 20.20
C GLU A 120 -7.99 -17.77 19.95
N ALA A 121 -8.20 -18.16 18.68
CA ALA A 121 -7.76 -19.45 18.21
C ALA A 121 -6.26 -19.43 18.42
N GLN A 122 -5.83 -20.00 19.56
CA GLN A 122 -4.45 -20.02 20.03
C GLN A 122 -3.57 -20.41 18.85
N LEU A 123 -2.97 -19.39 18.23
CA LEU A 123 -1.91 -19.53 17.25
C LEU A 123 -0.75 -20.10 18.04
N ALA A 124 -0.76 -21.42 18.20
CA ALA A 124 0.33 -22.16 18.80
C ALA A 124 1.62 -21.68 18.14
N GLU A 125 2.53 -21.13 18.95
CA GLU A 125 3.90 -20.77 18.56
C GLU A 125 4.50 -21.95 17.77
N GLY A 126 4.47 -21.86 16.43
CA GLY A 126 4.95 -22.94 15.56
C GLY A 126 4.10 -23.28 14.33
N ALA A 127 2.91 -22.71 14.15
CA ALA A 127 2.11 -22.93 12.93
C ALA A 127 1.99 -21.65 12.05
N PRO A 128 3.06 -21.19 11.38
CA PRO A 128 3.03 -19.94 10.59
C PRO A 128 2.20 -20.01 9.30
N LEU A 129 1.32 -21.01 9.10
CA LEU A 129 0.64 -21.22 7.81
C LEU A 129 -0.79 -21.80 7.89
N ALA A 130 -1.34 -22.07 9.07
CA ALA A 130 -2.65 -22.74 9.17
C ALA A 130 -3.84 -21.85 8.79
N ILE A 131 -3.71 -20.52 8.87
CA ILE A 131 -4.75 -19.58 8.43
C ILE A 131 -4.99 -19.68 6.90
N PHE A 132 -3.99 -20.09 6.12
CA PHE A 132 -4.12 -20.27 4.67
C PHE A 132 -4.78 -21.61 4.27
N ALA A 133 -4.95 -22.56 5.20
CA ALA A 133 -5.55 -23.86 4.88
C ALA A 133 -7.09 -23.82 4.74
N GLY A 134 -7.73 -22.68 5.09
CA GLY A 134 -9.18 -22.48 4.98
C GLY A 134 -9.63 -21.62 3.79
N VAL A 135 -8.69 -21.08 3.00
CA VAL A 135 -9.04 -20.37 1.76
C VAL A 135 -9.33 -21.42 0.68
N GLU A 136 -10.60 -21.84 0.61
CA GLU A 136 -11.15 -22.78 -0.37
C GLU A 136 -10.62 -22.54 -1.79
N GLY A 137 -9.99 -23.57 -2.34
CA GLY A 137 -9.31 -23.57 -3.64
C GLY A 137 -8.26 -24.68 -3.77
N PHE A 138 -7.85 -25.30 -2.65
CA PHE A 138 -7.03 -26.50 -2.64
C PHE A 138 -7.89 -27.70 -2.20
N GLU A 139 -8.51 -28.38 -3.18
CA GLU A 139 -9.22 -29.65 -2.96
C GLU A 139 -8.23 -30.71 -2.45
N LEU A 140 -8.27 -30.99 -1.15
CA LEU A 140 -7.72 -32.23 -0.62
C LEU A 140 -8.69 -33.37 -0.95
N PRO A 141 -8.19 -34.51 -1.45
CA PRO A 141 -9.03 -35.61 -1.87
C PRO A 141 -9.80 -36.21 -0.68
N ASP A 142 -11.07 -36.48 -0.99
CA ASP A 142 -12.13 -37.11 -0.20
C ASP A 142 -11.68 -37.90 1.03
N ARG A 143 -12.08 -37.40 2.20
CA ARG A 143 -12.10 -38.17 3.44
C ARG A 143 -13.54 -38.57 3.74
N ASP A 144 -13.97 -39.64 3.07
CA ASP A 144 -15.15 -40.42 3.41
C ASP A 144 -14.98 -41.00 4.82
N GLU A 145 -15.75 -40.54 5.82
CA GLU A 145 -16.03 -41.38 6.99
C GLU A 145 -17.36 -41.01 7.68
N MET A 146 -18.33 -41.88 7.38
CA MET A 146 -19.54 -42.26 8.10
C MET A 146 -19.76 -41.73 9.52
N GLY A 147 -20.98 -41.24 9.79
CA GLY A 147 -21.47 -41.04 11.16
C GLY A 147 -22.93 -40.62 11.25
N ASP A 148 -23.82 -41.61 11.12
CA ASP A 148 -25.10 -41.84 11.81
C ASP A 148 -26.12 -40.69 12.06
N VAL A 149 -27.37 -40.99 11.68
CA VAL A 149 -28.53 -40.09 11.62
C VAL A 149 -29.36 -40.23 12.89
N GLY A 150 -29.36 -39.19 13.73
CA GLY A 150 -30.28 -39.06 14.86
C GLY A 150 -31.49 -38.19 14.49
N GLU A 151 -32.68 -38.81 14.43
CA GLU A 151 -33.97 -38.13 14.31
C GLU A 151 -34.29 -37.35 15.60
N GLY A 152 -34.25 -36.02 15.56
CA GLY A 152 -34.57 -35.12 16.67
C GLY A 152 -35.73 -34.18 16.34
N GLU A 153 -36.62 -34.01 17.33
CA GLU A 153 -37.91 -33.29 17.34
C GLU A 153 -37.99 -31.93 16.63
N PRO A 154 -39.20 -31.55 16.15
CA PRO A 154 -39.45 -30.25 15.55
C PRO A 154 -39.31 -29.11 16.58
N ALA A 155 -38.27 -28.30 16.43
CA ALA A 155 -38.03 -27.11 17.23
C ALA A 155 -39.15 -26.05 17.04
N PRO A 156 -39.55 -25.33 18.11
CA PRO A 156 -40.59 -24.33 18.06
C PRO A 156 -40.20 -23.15 17.16
N ALA A 157 -41.22 -22.62 16.48
CA ALA A 157 -41.18 -21.53 15.50
C ALA A 157 -40.02 -20.55 15.70
N ALA A 158 -38.99 -20.71 14.87
CA ALA A 158 -37.86 -19.80 14.78
C ALA A 158 -38.37 -18.39 14.49
N SER A 159 -38.11 -17.49 15.45
CA SER A 159 -38.17 -16.05 15.29
C SER A 159 -37.57 -15.70 13.92
N ARG A 160 -38.35 -14.98 13.11
CA ARG A 160 -37.96 -14.48 11.79
C ARG A 160 -36.49 -14.06 11.83
N PRO A 161 -35.60 -14.66 10.99
CA PRO A 161 -34.19 -14.31 11.03
C PRO A 161 -34.09 -12.79 10.88
N PRO A 162 -33.27 -12.11 11.71
CA PRO A 162 -33.08 -10.68 11.57
C PRO A 162 -32.79 -10.41 10.10
N SER A 163 -33.56 -9.51 9.49
CA SER A 163 -33.30 -9.06 8.13
C SER A 163 -31.82 -8.73 8.07
N LYS A 164 -31.07 -9.34 7.15
CA LYS A 164 -29.66 -9.05 6.88
C LYS A 164 -29.49 -7.53 6.81
N GLN A 165 -29.20 -6.90 7.94
CA GLN A 165 -28.64 -5.56 7.95
C GLN A 165 -27.31 -5.80 7.25
N GLY A 166 -27.14 -5.18 6.08
CA GLY A 166 -25.87 -5.32 5.37
C GLY A 166 -24.75 -4.97 6.35
N SER A 167 -23.70 -5.78 6.37
CA SER A 167 -22.48 -5.45 7.09
C SER A 167 -22.14 -4.00 6.79
N VAL A 168 -22.05 -3.17 7.82
CA VAL A 168 -21.62 -1.79 7.65
C VAL A 168 -20.20 -1.73 8.18
N ASP A 169 -19.24 -1.53 7.27
CA ASP A 169 -17.83 -1.52 7.62
C ASP A 169 -17.56 -0.44 8.68
N SER A 170 -16.81 -0.79 9.71
CA SER A 170 -16.60 0.01 10.91
C SER A 170 -15.23 -0.23 11.53
N PHE A 171 -14.80 0.65 12.44
CA PHE A 171 -13.56 0.41 13.18
C PHE A 171 -13.64 -0.80 14.13
N GLN A 172 -14.82 -1.33 14.43
CA GLN A 172 -14.99 -2.55 15.25
C GLN A 172 -14.68 -3.84 14.48
N ASP A 173 -14.53 -3.74 13.17
CA ASP A 173 -14.31 -4.90 12.32
C ASP A 173 -12.90 -5.46 12.51
N VAL A 174 -12.74 -6.73 12.16
CA VAL A 174 -11.49 -7.46 12.39
C VAL A 174 -10.31 -6.84 11.64
N TRP A 175 -10.56 -6.24 10.48
CA TRP A 175 -9.53 -5.60 9.65
C TRP A 175 -8.99 -4.29 10.24
N ALA A 176 -9.75 -3.63 11.12
CA ALA A 176 -9.39 -2.35 11.71
C ALA A 176 -8.54 -2.49 12.99
N ASP A 177 -8.48 -3.68 13.58
CA ASP A 177 -7.72 -3.95 14.80
C ASP A 177 -6.20 -4.02 14.51
N PRO A 178 -5.39 -3.07 15.03
CA PRO A 178 -3.95 -3.03 14.77
C PRO A 178 -3.20 -4.21 15.39
N ASP A 179 -3.70 -4.81 16.47
CA ASP A 179 -3.02 -5.92 17.15
C ASP A 179 -3.17 -7.21 16.34
N ARG A 180 -4.28 -7.38 15.61
CA ARG A 180 -4.47 -8.47 14.63
C ARG A 180 -3.67 -8.28 13.35
N CYS A 181 -3.18 -7.06 13.13
CA CYS A 181 -2.44 -6.66 11.95
C CYS A 181 -0.90 -6.65 12.18
N ARG A 182 -0.39 -7.37 13.17
CA ARG A 182 1.07 -7.53 13.39
C ARG A 182 1.55 -8.92 13.01
N LEU A 183 2.65 -8.98 12.27
CA LEU A 183 3.32 -10.22 11.87
C LEU A 183 4.81 -10.13 12.17
N THR A 184 5.36 -11.09 12.90
CA THR A 184 6.81 -11.28 13.00
C THR A 184 7.25 -12.29 11.94
N TYR A 185 7.89 -11.80 10.87
CA TYR A 185 8.43 -12.62 9.78
C TYR A 185 9.83 -13.11 10.13
N ALA A 186 10.06 -14.42 9.98
CA ALA A 186 11.36 -15.08 10.21
C ALA A 186 12.00 -14.85 11.61
N GLY A 187 11.24 -14.36 12.59
CA GLY A 187 11.67 -14.16 13.98
C GLY A 187 12.49 -12.89 14.23
N ASP A 188 12.73 -12.05 13.21
CA ASP A 188 13.56 -10.85 13.31
C ASP A 188 13.02 -9.62 12.56
N ILE A 189 11.95 -9.77 11.76
CA ILE A 189 11.33 -8.66 11.04
C ILE A 189 9.90 -8.50 11.55
N ASP A 190 9.63 -7.41 12.25
CA ASP A 190 8.28 -7.04 12.64
C ASP A 190 7.61 -6.23 11.53
N VAL A 191 6.50 -6.75 11.03
CA VAL A 191 5.65 -6.13 10.01
C VAL A 191 4.40 -5.61 10.69
N GLU A 192 4.24 -4.29 10.67
CA GLU A 192 3.01 -3.62 11.08
C GLU A 192 2.15 -3.38 9.83
N ILE A 193 0.96 -3.97 9.82
CA ILE A 193 -0.03 -3.80 8.77
C ILE A 193 -1.05 -2.77 9.26
N ARG A 194 -1.45 -1.84 8.40
CA ARG A 194 -2.54 -0.91 8.66
C ARG A 194 -3.46 -0.89 7.46
N ILE A 195 -4.72 -1.17 7.70
CA ILE A 195 -5.76 -1.15 6.68
C ILE A 195 -6.58 0.11 6.93
N ILE A 196 -6.72 0.93 5.91
CA ILE A 196 -7.47 2.20 5.96
C ILE A 196 -8.60 2.09 4.95
N ASP A 197 -9.81 2.39 5.40
CA ASP A 197 -10.96 2.50 4.52
C ASP A 197 -10.84 3.77 3.68
N GLU A 198 -10.65 3.64 2.37
CA GLU A 198 -10.57 4.79 1.45
C GLU A 198 -11.94 5.45 1.22
N ASP A 199 -13.05 4.74 1.43
CA ASP A 199 -14.40 5.33 1.39
C ASP A 199 -14.67 6.21 2.62
N SER A 200 -13.78 6.21 3.62
CA SER A 200 -13.84 7.16 4.74
C SER A 200 -13.50 8.60 4.33
N LYS A 201 -12.90 8.80 3.14
CA LYS A 201 -12.34 10.07 2.67
C LYS A 201 -13.19 10.71 1.57
N VAL A 202 -12.97 12.00 1.30
CA VAL A 202 -13.63 12.70 0.19
C VAL A 202 -12.95 12.36 -1.13
N ASN A 203 -13.70 11.79 -2.08
CA ASN A 203 -13.18 11.48 -3.40
C ASN A 203 -13.07 12.75 -4.28
N LEU A 204 -11.84 13.11 -4.67
CA LEU A 204 -11.58 14.29 -5.50
C LEU A 204 -12.11 14.16 -6.93
N LEU A 205 -12.43 12.94 -7.39
CA LEU A 205 -13.05 12.73 -8.70
C LEU A 205 -14.45 13.37 -8.80
N CYS A 206 -15.07 13.72 -7.68
CA CYS A 206 -16.31 14.50 -7.66
C CYS A 206 -16.15 15.88 -8.34
N LEU A 207 -14.93 16.46 -8.38
CA LEU A 207 -14.63 17.71 -9.09
C LEU A 207 -14.69 17.59 -10.62
N VAL A 208 -14.69 16.38 -11.16
CA VAL A 208 -14.77 16.13 -12.61
C VAL A 208 -16.01 15.34 -13.02
N ALA A 209 -16.97 15.18 -12.11
CA ALA A 209 -18.26 14.57 -12.40
C ALA A 209 -18.95 15.29 -13.57
N GLU A 210 -19.63 14.54 -14.45
CA GLU A 210 -20.29 15.12 -15.62
C GLU A 210 -21.45 16.04 -15.26
N ASP A 211 -22.19 15.71 -14.21
CA ASP A 211 -23.26 16.52 -13.65
C ASP A 211 -22.68 17.78 -13.01
N GLU A 212 -23.00 18.93 -13.59
CA GLU A 212 -22.53 20.23 -13.13
C GLU A 212 -23.04 20.56 -11.73
N MET A 213 -24.31 20.27 -11.42
CA MET A 213 -24.88 20.59 -10.11
C MET A 213 -24.19 19.80 -9.00
N PHE A 214 -23.98 18.51 -9.23
CA PHE A 214 -23.25 17.64 -8.32
C PHE A 214 -21.80 18.10 -8.15
N ARG A 215 -21.13 18.45 -9.26
CA ARG A 215 -19.75 18.95 -9.23
C ARG A 215 -19.64 20.24 -8.41
N TRP A 216 -20.55 21.20 -8.61
CA TRP A 216 -20.59 22.46 -7.85
C TRP A 216 -20.80 22.21 -6.36
N GLU A 217 -21.75 21.34 -6.00
CA GLU A 217 -21.99 20.99 -4.60
C GLU A 217 -20.75 20.36 -3.94
N TRP A 218 -20.07 19.45 -4.63
CA TRP A 218 -18.83 18.86 -4.11
C TRP A 218 -17.66 19.82 -4.09
N ARG A 219 -17.58 20.75 -5.05
CA ARG A 219 -16.60 21.83 -5.01
C ARG A 219 -16.75 22.64 -3.73
N ASP A 220 -17.98 23.06 -3.39
CA ASP A 220 -18.24 23.84 -2.18
C ASP A 220 -17.86 23.07 -0.91
N ARG A 221 -18.16 21.77 -0.86
CA ARG A 221 -17.73 20.89 0.26
C ARG A 221 -16.21 20.77 0.35
N ILE A 222 -15.51 20.65 -0.77
CA ILE A 222 -14.05 20.55 -0.79
C ILE A 222 -13.42 21.87 -0.32
N VAL A 223 -13.97 23.01 -0.73
CA VAL A 223 -13.53 24.33 -0.24
C VAL A 223 -13.72 24.43 1.27
N LEU A 224 -14.90 24.05 1.78
CA LEU A 224 -15.18 24.04 3.23
C LEU A 224 -14.25 23.09 3.98
N LEU A 225 -13.93 21.93 3.41
CA LEU A 225 -12.97 20.98 3.99
C LEU A 225 -11.57 21.56 4.05
N LEU A 226 -11.10 22.19 2.98
CA LEU A 226 -9.77 22.81 2.93
C LEU A 226 -9.64 23.97 3.93
N ASP A 227 -10.68 24.79 4.07
CA ASP A 227 -10.74 25.90 5.04
C ASP A 227 -10.75 25.38 6.49
N THR A 228 -11.49 24.30 6.77
CA THR A 228 -11.62 23.76 8.13
C THR A 228 -10.53 22.78 8.54
N LEU A 229 -9.77 22.21 7.59
CA LEU A 229 -8.78 21.15 7.84
C LEU A 229 -7.72 21.56 8.87
N ARG A 230 -7.36 22.83 8.89
CA ARG A 230 -6.21 23.37 9.64
C ARG A 230 -6.56 24.59 10.47
N GLU A 231 -7.84 24.76 10.76
CA GLU A 231 -8.36 25.89 11.52
C GLU A 231 -7.62 26.01 12.86
N GLY A 232 -7.07 27.20 13.11
CA GLY A 232 -6.34 27.49 14.36
C GLY A 232 -4.87 27.06 14.37
N THR A 233 -4.31 26.61 13.25
CA THR A 233 -2.86 26.36 13.08
C THR A 233 -2.19 27.53 12.33
N TRP A 234 -0.86 27.61 12.33
CA TRP A 234 -0.16 28.64 11.52
C TRP A 234 -0.24 28.39 10.00
N LEU A 235 -0.68 27.18 9.60
CA LEU A 235 -0.91 26.77 8.21
C LEU A 235 -2.40 26.75 7.86
N ASP A 236 -3.21 27.48 8.60
CA ASP A 236 -4.62 27.66 8.31
C ASP A 236 -4.82 28.28 6.92
N LEU A 237 -5.77 27.73 6.16
CA LEU A 237 -6.06 28.17 4.81
C LEU A 237 -7.25 29.10 4.85
N SER A 238 -7.11 30.32 4.36
CA SER A 238 -8.28 31.18 4.17
C SER A 238 -9.21 30.58 3.11
N VAL A 239 -10.52 30.83 3.22
CA VAL A 239 -11.52 30.48 2.19
C VAL A 239 -11.03 30.80 0.76
N GLY A 240 -10.41 31.97 0.55
CA GLY A 240 -9.89 32.34 -0.77
C GLY A 240 -8.68 31.53 -1.23
N GLU A 241 -7.88 30.97 -0.33
CA GLU A 241 -6.82 30.00 -0.64
C GLU A 241 -7.38 28.62 -0.90
N ALA A 242 -8.35 28.18 -0.09
CA ALA A 242 -9.09 26.93 -0.29
C ALA A 242 -9.79 26.89 -1.66
N GLU A 243 -10.46 27.98 -2.07
CA GLU A 243 -11.04 28.13 -3.42
C GLU A 243 -9.98 28.00 -4.53
N ARG A 244 -8.85 28.69 -4.38
CA ARG A 244 -7.75 28.62 -5.35
C ARG A 244 -7.15 27.22 -5.47
N LEU A 245 -7.07 26.50 -4.35
CA LEU A 245 -6.60 25.10 -4.35
C LEU A 245 -7.61 24.18 -5.00
N ALA A 246 -8.90 24.30 -4.70
CA ALA A 246 -9.96 23.52 -5.33
C ALA A 246 -10.01 23.73 -6.86
N ASP A 247 -9.89 25.00 -7.31
CA ASP A 247 -9.77 25.33 -8.73
C ASP A 247 -8.49 24.73 -9.34
N GLY A 248 -7.38 24.77 -8.59
CA GLY A 248 -6.12 24.14 -8.96
C GLY A 248 -6.24 22.62 -9.16
N PHE A 249 -7.00 21.94 -8.29
CA PHE A 249 -7.29 20.50 -8.41
C PHE A 249 -8.13 20.22 -9.66
N GLU A 250 -9.18 20.99 -9.89
CA GLU A 250 -10.03 20.85 -11.08
C GLU A 250 -9.24 21.10 -12.38
N ASP A 251 -8.43 22.17 -12.42
CA ASP A 251 -7.57 22.48 -13.57
C ASP A 251 -6.51 21.39 -13.81
N TRP A 252 -5.98 20.79 -12.75
CA TRP A 252 -5.05 19.66 -12.84
C TRP A 252 -5.72 18.43 -13.47
N PHE A 253 -6.94 18.08 -13.02
CA PHE A 253 -7.69 16.96 -13.57
C PHE A 253 -8.19 17.21 -14.99
N ARG A 254 -8.39 18.47 -15.39
CA ARG A 254 -8.71 18.85 -16.78
C ARG A 254 -7.47 19.01 -17.67
N GLY A 255 -6.28 18.82 -17.11
CA GLY A 255 -5.01 18.91 -17.83
C GLY A 255 -4.60 20.32 -18.27
N ARG A 256 -5.21 21.37 -17.71
CA ARG A 256 -4.94 22.78 -18.08
C ARG A 256 -3.60 23.29 -17.53
N ASN A 257 -3.12 22.73 -16.40
CA ASN A 257 -1.92 23.18 -15.70
C ASN A 257 -0.90 22.07 -15.40
N ARG A 258 -0.87 20.96 -16.17
CA ARG A 258 0.02 19.81 -15.87
C ARG A 258 1.52 20.04 -16.12
N GLY A 259 1.91 21.17 -16.70
CA GLY A 259 3.31 21.45 -17.02
C GLY A 259 3.96 20.31 -17.85
N PRO A 260 5.25 19.99 -17.63
CA PRO A 260 5.95 18.90 -18.32
C PRO A 260 5.68 17.51 -17.73
N VAL A 261 4.74 17.36 -16.79
CA VAL A 261 4.49 16.07 -16.13
C VAL A 261 3.93 15.07 -17.15
N PRO A 262 4.56 13.88 -17.31
CA PRO A 262 4.12 12.90 -18.28
C PRO A 262 2.67 12.48 -18.00
N ARG A 263 1.86 12.41 -19.07
CA ARG A 263 0.48 11.96 -18.96
C ARG A 263 0.47 10.46 -18.73
N PRO A 264 -0.18 9.96 -17.67
CA PRO A 264 -0.33 8.53 -17.50
C PRO A 264 -1.09 7.96 -18.70
N TYR A 265 -0.56 6.86 -19.27
CA TYR A 265 -1.12 6.16 -20.43
C TYR A 265 -2.55 5.63 -20.20
N LEU A 266 -3.03 5.65 -18.95
CA LEU A 266 -4.37 5.24 -18.52
C LEU A 266 -5.46 6.29 -18.77
N SER A 267 -5.10 7.50 -19.20
CA SER A 267 -6.08 8.36 -19.87
C SER A 267 -6.66 7.51 -20.98
N THR A 268 -7.98 7.39 -21.06
CA THR A 268 -8.69 6.76 -22.18
C THR A 268 -8.39 7.53 -23.48
N MET A 269 -7.16 7.43 -23.96
CA MET A 269 -6.90 7.06 -25.32
C MET A 269 -7.55 5.69 -25.47
N THR A 270 -8.88 5.69 -25.62
CA THR A 270 -9.48 4.94 -26.69
C THR A 270 -8.63 5.32 -27.88
N ARG A 271 -7.62 4.49 -28.14
CA ARG A 271 -6.70 4.56 -29.26
C ARG A 271 -7.63 4.77 -30.42
N GLN A 272 -7.71 6.02 -30.88
CA GLN A 272 -8.39 6.37 -32.08
C GLN A 272 -7.50 5.70 -33.13
N GLU A 273 -7.78 4.43 -33.41
CA GLU A 273 -7.04 3.54 -34.31
C GLU A 273 -7.09 4.04 -35.76
N ASN A 274 -7.73 5.17 -36.00
CA ASN A 274 -7.71 5.87 -37.27
C ASN A 274 -6.82 7.08 -37.08
N GLY A 275 -5.63 7.06 -37.69
CA GLY A 275 -4.60 8.11 -37.68
C GLY A 275 -5.04 9.46 -38.28
N ALA A 276 -6.16 10.00 -37.80
CA ALA A 276 -6.53 11.38 -37.96
C ALA A 276 -5.71 12.18 -36.96
N VAL A 277 -4.60 12.72 -37.48
CA VAL A 277 -4.02 13.99 -37.09
C VAL A 277 -5.07 14.85 -36.40
N TRP A 278 -4.75 15.38 -35.22
CA TRP A 278 -5.50 16.43 -34.52
C TRP A 278 -5.77 17.60 -35.49
N SER A 279 -6.79 17.45 -36.34
CA SER A 279 -7.26 18.52 -37.19
C SER A 279 -7.89 19.49 -36.21
N GLU A 280 -7.31 20.68 -36.11
CA GLU A 280 -7.91 21.86 -35.53
C GLU A 280 -9.32 22.01 -36.10
N SER A 281 -10.31 21.40 -35.44
CA SER A 281 -11.69 21.54 -35.83
C SER A 281 -12.08 22.96 -35.45
N ARG A 282 -11.95 23.89 -36.43
CA ARG A 282 -12.29 25.32 -36.35
C ARG A 282 -13.78 25.59 -36.09
N PHE A 283 -14.59 24.57 -35.80
CA PHE A 283 -16.01 24.70 -35.59
C PHE A 283 -16.34 24.57 -34.11
N GLY A 284 -16.20 25.69 -33.39
CA GLY A 284 -17.07 26.27 -32.35
C GLY A 284 -17.77 25.42 -31.27
N ASN A 285 -17.59 24.10 -31.24
CA ASN A 285 -18.09 23.24 -30.20
C ASN A 285 -16.96 23.08 -29.19
N GLU A 286 -17.13 23.62 -28.00
CA GLU A 286 -16.26 23.38 -26.85
C GLU A 286 -16.08 21.87 -26.66
N GLN A 287 -15.03 21.31 -27.28
CA GLN A 287 -14.63 19.95 -27.01
C GLN A 287 -14.17 19.95 -25.56
N LYS A 288 -14.97 19.32 -24.69
CA LYS A 288 -14.61 19.09 -23.29
C LYS A 288 -13.20 18.51 -23.28
N ALA A 289 -12.28 19.25 -22.65
CA ALA A 289 -10.90 18.79 -22.52
C ALA A 289 -10.92 17.38 -21.90
N PRO A 290 -10.08 16.46 -22.38
CA PRO A 290 -10.05 15.11 -21.82
C PRO A 290 -9.72 15.19 -20.33
N VAL A 291 -10.58 14.56 -19.51
CA VAL A 291 -10.34 14.42 -18.07
C VAL A 291 -9.17 13.45 -17.88
N VAL A 292 -8.16 13.89 -17.15
CA VAL A 292 -6.99 13.10 -16.80
C VAL A 292 -7.08 12.75 -15.33
N PHE A 293 -7.36 11.48 -15.07
CA PHE A 293 -7.41 10.95 -13.71
C PHE A 293 -6.00 10.90 -13.11
N PRO A 294 -5.80 11.44 -11.90
CA PRO A 294 -4.54 11.26 -11.18
C PRO A 294 -4.37 9.77 -10.84
N LEU A 295 -3.16 9.23 -10.99
CA LEU A 295 -2.85 7.87 -10.55
C LEU A 295 -2.65 7.78 -9.04
N SER A 296 -2.17 8.86 -8.44
CA SER A 296 -1.98 9.00 -7.00
C SER A 296 -2.31 10.43 -6.56
N LEU A 297 -2.65 10.58 -5.28
CA LEU A 297 -2.82 11.89 -4.67
C LEU A 297 -1.54 12.74 -4.77
N ASP A 298 -0.36 12.14 -4.84
CA ASP A 298 0.94 12.85 -4.88
C ASP A 298 1.11 13.73 -6.12
N GLU A 299 0.35 13.47 -7.19
CA GLU A 299 0.28 14.38 -8.33
C GLU A 299 -0.15 15.79 -7.91
N LEU A 300 -0.93 15.94 -6.83
CA LEU A 300 -1.38 17.23 -6.30
C LEU A 300 -0.24 18.12 -5.80
N LEU A 301 0.96 17.58 -5.50
CA LEU A 301 2.14 18.40 -5.17
C LEU A 301 2.57 19.32 -6.33
N HIS A 302 2.10 19.06 -7.55
CA HIS A 302 2.33 19.93 -8.71
C HIS A 302 1.31 21.09 -8.80
N VAL A 303 0.24 21.04 -8.01
CA VAL A 303 -0.75 22.11 -7.94
C VAL A 303 -0.16 23.25 -7.11
N LYS A 304 -0.18 24.47 -7.68
CA LYS A 304 0.38 25.64 -7.03
C LYS A 304 -0.33 25.90 -5.70
N GLY A 305 0.45 25.95 -4.62
CA GLY A 305 -0.04 26.18 -3.27
C GLY A 305 -0.11 24.91 -2.41
N VAL A 306 0.01 23.73 -3.01
CA VAL A 306 0.14 22.48 -2.24
C VAL A 306 1.58 22.33 -1.79
N THR A 307 1.81 22.37 -0.48
CA THR A 307 3.11 22.08 0.13
C THR A 307 3.17 20.65 0.66
N SER A 308 4.36 20.14 0.98
CA SER A 308 4.51 18.80 1.57
C SER A 308 3.79 18.72 2.92
N GLU A 309 3.82 19.79 3.70
CA GLU A 309 3.16 19.89 5.01
C GLU A 309 1.63 19.95 4.89
N LEU A 310 1.10 20.46 3.78
CA LEU A 310 -0.33 20.38 3.49
C LEU A 310 -0.69 18.97 3.00
N MET A 311 0.17 18.35 2.21
CA MET A 311 -0.06 17.02 1.65
C MET A 311 -0.08 15.91 2.72
N ASP A 312 0.97 15.87 3.54
CA ASP A 312 1.28 14.77 4.46
C ASP A 312 0.83 15.05 5.90
N GLY A 313 0.37 16.27 6.19
CA GLY A 313 0.11 16.73 7.55
C GLY A 313 1.39 17.18 8.26
N THR A 314 1.25 17.69 9.49
CA THR A 314 2.38 18.12 10.32
C THR A 314 2.10 17.91 11.80
N TYR A 315 3.13 18.03 12.64
CA TYR A 315 2.98 18.07 14.09
C TYR A 315 3.18 19.49 14.60
N GLU A 316 2.19 19.99 15.34
CA GLU A 316 2.20 21.33 15.95
C GLU A 316 1.76 21.23 17.41
N ASP A 317 2.54 21.80 18.32
CA ASP A 317 2.27 21.79 19.76
C ASP A 317 1.96 20.39 20.34
N GLY A 318 2.65 19.36 19.82
CA GLY A 318 2.47 17.97 20.24
C GLY A 318 1.20 17.30 19.71
N ARG A 319 0.48 17.95 18.79
CA ARG A 319 -0.72 17.41 18.12
C ARG A 319 -0.45 17.20 16.64
N TYR A 320 -0.99 16.11 16.09
CA TYR A 320 -0.98 15.87 14.66
C TYR A 320 -2.07 16.71 14.00
N VAL A 321 -1.70 17.44 12.96
CA VAL A 321 -2.61 18.21 12.10
C VAL A 321 -2.74 17.45 10.78
N PRO A 322 -3.95 17.02 10.40
CA PRO A 322 -4.16 16.17 9.22
C PRO A 322 -3.77 16.89 7.92
N GLY A 323 -3.27 16.10 6.97
CA GLY A 323 -2.96 16.53 5.62
C GLY A 323 -4.03 16.16 4.61
N LEU A 324 -3.80 16.52 3.34
CA LEU A 324 -4.68 16.15 2.23
C LEU A 324 -4.83 14.62 2.08
N ARG A 325 -3.77 13.84 2.36
CA ARG A 325 -3.82 12.37 2.29
C ARG A 325 -4.75 11.73 3.32
N ASP A 326 -4.98 12.42 4.43
CA ASP A 326 -5.84 11.92 5.51
C ASP A 326 -7.32 12.11 5.18
N VAL A 327 -7.67 13.15 4.42
CA VAL A 327 -9.07 13.54 4.16
C VAL A 327 -9.54 13.35 2.72
N PHE A 328 -8.62 13.22 1.76
CA PHE A 328 -8.95 13.03 0.34
C PHE A 328 -8.53 11.65 -0.18
N THR A 329 -9.25 11.19 -1.21
CA THR A 329 -8.90 9.99 -2.01
C THR A 329 -9.12 10.24 -3.50
N VAL A 330 -8.50 9.41 -4.33
CA VAL A 330 -8.70 9.33 -5.79
C VAL A 330 -9.00 7.90 -6.24
N HIS A 331 -9.18 6.96 -5.30
CA HIS A 331 -9.14 5.53 -5.58
C HIS A 331 -10.49 4.89 -5.88
N THR A 332 -11.60 5.49 -5.46
CA THR A 332 -12.91 4.92 -5.77
C THR A 332 -13.34 5.36 -7.17
N SER A 333 -13.46 4.38 -8.08
CA SER A 333 -13.96 4.64 -9.41
C SER A 333 -15.27 5.40 -9.31
N LEU A 334 -15.41 6.48 -10.07
CA LEU A 334 -16.74 6.95 -10.42
C LEU A 334 -17.39 5.78 -11.17
N VAL A 335 -18.15 4.91 -10.48
CA VAL A 335 -18.90 3.85 -11.15
C VAL A 335 -20.02 4.55 -11.90
N TYR A 336 -19.69 5.13 -13.05
CA TYR A 336 -20.67 5.50 -14.04
C TYR A 336 -21.13 4.18 -14.67
N ASP A 337 -22.29 3.69 -14.28
CA ASP A 337 -22.92 2.57 -14.98
C ASP A 337 -23.35 3.09 -16.38
N PRO A 338 -22.61 2.77 -17.46
CA PRO A 338 -22.97 3.26 -18.78
C PRO A 338 -24.17 2.49 -19.34
N HIS A 339 -24.48 1.31 -18.79
CA HIS A 339 -25.44 0.38 -19.34
C HIS A 339 -26.89 0.74 -19.01
N ASP A 340 -27.16 1.54 -17.97
CA ASP A 340 -28.54 1.97 -17.66
C ASP A 340 -28.99 3.18 -18.51
N SER A 341 -28.08 3.75 -19.32
CA SER A 341 -28.44 4.73 -20.36
C SER A 341 -28.85 4.09 -21.70
N LEU A 342 -28.61 2.79 -21.88
CA LEU A 342 -28.81 2.05 -23.15
C LEU A 342 -30.18 1.36 -23.28
N HIS A 343 -31.03 1.35 -22.24
CA HIS A 343 -32.44 0.97 -22.37
C HIS A 343 -33.37 2.14 -22.74
N ARG A 344 -32.82 3.25 -23.22
CA ARG A 344 -33.62 4.22 -23.98
C ARG A 344 -33.80 3.71 -25.40
N GLU A 345 -34.94 3.04 -25.65
CA GLU A 345 -35.44 2.89 -27.02
C GLU A 345 -35.41 4.27 -27.71
N PRO A 346 -34.86 4.38 -28.92
CA PRO A 346 -34.83 5.62 -29.67
C PRO A 346 -36.27 5.98 -30.06
N TYR A 347 -36.93 6.79 -29.25
CA TYR A 347 -38.27 7.29 -29.55
C TYR A 347 -38.16 8.35 -30.66
N VAL A 348 -38.22 7.87 -31.91
CA VAL A 348 -38.38 8.68 -33.11
C VAL A 348 -39.66 9.51 -32.96
N TRP A 349 -39.53 10.83 -32.98
CA TRP A 349 -40.67 11.75 -32.86
C TRP A 349 -41.42 11.84 -34.20
N PRO A 350 -42.71 11.48 -34.30
CA PRO A 350 -43.55 11.92 -35.40
C PRO A 350 -44.08 13.33 -35.09
N PHE A 351 -44.05 14.17 -36.11
CA PHE A 351 -44.31 15.60 -36.11
C PHE A 351 -45.53 16.12 -35.30
N MET A 352 -45.29 17.29 -34.69
CA MET A 352 -46.18 18.41 -34.35
C MET A 352 -47.70 18.23 -34.50
N LYS A 353 -48.42 18.39 -33.37
CA LYS A 353 -49.53 19.36 -33.17
C LYS A 353 -50.16 19.19 -31.77
N ARG A 354 -49.69 19.98 -30.79
CA ARG A 354 -50.40 20.48 -29.57
C ARG A 354 -49.36 21.04 -28.59
N GLN A 355 -49.02 22.32 -28.75
CA GLN A 355 -47.94 23.00 -28.01
C GLN A 355 -48.13 23.06 -26.48
N LYS A 356 -49.36 23.05 -25.96
CA LYS A 356 -49.60 23.23 -24.51
C LYS A 356 -49.31 21.97 -23.69
N GLY A 357 -49.61 20.78 -24.22
CA GLY A 357 -49.32 19.50 -23.56
C GLY A 357 -47.89 18.99 -23.77
N TYR A 358 -47.08 19.71 -24.55
CA TYR A 358 -45.67 19.39 -24.76
C TYR A 358 -44.81 19.96 -23.62
N GLN A 359 -45.07 21.19 -23.17
CA GLN A 359 -44.32 21.77 -22.06
C GLN A 359 -44.56 21.02 -20.74
N ASP A 360 -45.81 20.63 -20.42
CA ASP A 360 -46.09 19.82 -19.22
C ASP A 360 -45.47 18.42 -19.30
N ARG A 361 -45.42 17.82 -20.50
CA ARG A 361 -44.72 16.53 -20.70
C ARG A 361 -43.20 16.69 -20.59
N MET A 362 -42.63 17.78 -21.09
CA MET A 362 -41.21 18.08 -20.93
C MET A 362 -40.86 18.41 -19.47
N ALA A 363 -41.74 19.08 -18.74
CA ALA A 363 -41.57 19.35 -17.31
C ALA A 363 -41.63 18.06 -16.48
N ARG A 364 -42.64 17.20 -16.70
CA ARG A 364 -42.71 15.88 -16.06
C ARG A 364 -41.52 15.00 -16.42
N LYS A 365 -41.09 15.01 -17.68
CA LYS A 365 -39.95 14.22 -18.14
C LYS A 365 -38.63 14.75 -17.59
N ARG A 366 -38.48 16.07 -17.40
CA ARG A 366 -37.34 16.67 -16.70
C ARG A 366 -37.33 16.31 -15.22
N GLU A 367 -38.48 16.28 -14.57
CA GLU A 367 -38.57 15.90 -13.16
C GLU A 367 -38.37 14.40 -12.95
N GLU A 368 -38.85 13.56 -13.86
CA GLU A 368 -38.57 12.13 -13.91
C GLU A 368 -37.08 11.88 -14.18
N GLN A 369 -36.49 12.55 -15.18
CA GLN A 369 -35.04 12.50 -15.41
C GLN A 369 -34.24 12.99 -14.21
N ARG A 370 -34.69 14.02 -13.51
CA ARG A 370 -34.04 14.51 -12.29
C ARG A 370 -34.13 13.48 -11.17
N ARG A 371 -35.28 12.82 -10.96
CA ARG A 371 -35.43 11.73 -9.99
C ARG A 371 -34.61 10.49 -10.36
N THR A 372 -34.47 10.19 -11.65
CA THR A 372 -33.64 9.08 -12.14
C THR A 372 -32.16 9.41 -12.01
N VAL A 373 -31.72 10.62 -12.34
CA VAL A 373 -30.33 11.08 -12.14
C VAL A 373 -30.00 11.18 -10.65
N GLU A 374 -30.91 11.70 -9.81
CA GLU A 374 -30.78 11.66 -8.35
C GLU A 374 -30.75 10.20 -7.84
N GLY A 375 -31.46 9.27 -8.47
CA GLY A 375 -31.41 7.83 -8.17
C GLY A 375 -30.10 7.14 -8.61
N MET A 376 -29.56 7.53 -9.76
CA MET A 376 -28.33 7.00 -10.35
C MET A 376 -27.07 7.57 -9.68
N ALA A 377 -27.04 8.86 -9.39
CA ALA A 377 -26.00 9.50 -8.58
C ALA A 377 -25.98 8.94 -7.15
N ARG A 378 -27.14 8.49 -6.63
CA ARG A 378 -27.20 7.71 -5.40
C ARG A 378 -26.63 6.30 -5.55
N GLN A 379 -26.64 5.70 -6.74
CA GLN A 379 -26.16 4.32 -6.98
C GLN A 379 -24.66 4.23 -7.31
N SER A 380 -24.07 5.25 -7.93
CA SER A 380 -22.71 5.21 -8.49
C SER A 380 -21.55 5.27 -7.48
N GLY A 381 -21.82 5.26 -6.17
CA GLY A 381 -20.78 5.32 -5.13
C GLY A 381 -19.99 6.64 -5.08
N ALA A 382 -20.07 7.46 -6.12
CA ALA A 382 -19.38 8.73 -6.25
C ALA A 382 -19.79 9.68 -5.11
N GLY A 383 -18.82 10.01 -4.26
CA GLY A 383 -19.04 10.88 -3.11
C GLY A 383 -19.77 10.23 -1.93
N ARG A 384 -19.92 8.90 -1.91
CA ARG A 384 -20.27 8.22 -0.66
C ARG A 384 -19.08 8.30 0.27
N VAL A 385 -19.36 8.66 1.52
CA VAL A 385 -18.37 8.67 2.60
C VAL A 385 -18.86 7.69 3.65
N ASN A 386 -18.04 6.70 4.02
CA ASN A 386 -18.35 5.81 5.12
C ASN A 386 -18.29 6.59 6.44
N LEU A 387 -19.46 6.88 7.00
CA LEU A 387 -19.59 7.67 8.22
C LEU A 387 -19.08 6.93 9.46
N ASN A 388 -18.82 5.63 9.41
CA ASN A 388 -18.25 4.91 10.56
C ASN A 388 -16.75 5.08 10.67
N THR A 389 -16.07 5.26 9.54
CA THR A 389 -14.60 5.30 9.43
C THR A 389 -14.07 6.69 9.10
N ALA A 390 -14.92 7.63 8.63
CA ALA A 390 -14.51 8.97 8.20
C ALA A 390 -13.75 9.76 9.27
N PRO A 391 -12.69 10.50 8.93
CA PRO A 391 -12.01 11.37 9.89
C PRO A 391 -12.92 12.51 10.34
N ARG A 392 -12.61 13.11 11.49
CA ARG A 392 -13.43 14.14 12.15
C ARG A 392 -13.67 15.34 11.24
N GLU A 393 -12.65 15.73 10.49
CA GLU A 393 -12.65 16.88 9.57
C GLU A 393 -13.62 16.65 8.42
N VAL A 394 -13.62 15.43 7.84
CA VAL A 394 -14.56 15.06 6.77
C VAL A 394 -15.99 15.06 7.31
N LEU A 395 -16.22 14.49 8.50
CA LEU A 395 -17.55 14.55 9.12
C LEU A 395 -18.01 16.00 9.33
N ARG A 396 -17.11 16.90 9.77
CA ARG A 396 -17.44 18.29 10.11
C ARG A 396 -18.09 19.00 8.94
N VAL A 397 -17.46 18.87 7.79
CA VAL A 397 -17.93 19.42 6.53
C VAL A 397 -19.28 18.81 6.14
N LEU A 398 -19.47 17.50 6.30
CA LEU A 398 -20.73 16.84 5.95
C LEU A 398 -21.88 17.28 6.86
N VAL A 399 -21.64 17.44 8.15
CA VAL A 399 -22.63 17.91 9.14
C VAL A 399 -22.98 19.37 8.91
N GLU A 400 -21.97 20.22 8.69
CA GLU A 400 -22.16 21.65 8.44
C GLU A 400 -22.91 21.91 7.13
N HIS A 401 -22.51 21.23 6.05
CA HIS A 401 -23.20 21.31 4.76
C HIS A 401 -24.66 20.82 4.84
N ALA A 402 -24.93 19.84 5.70
CA ALA A 402 -26.30 19.38 5.96
C ALA A 402 -27.14 20.37 6.80
N GLY A 403 -26.55 21.47 7.27
CA GLY A 403 -27.22 22.44 8.14
C GLY A 403 -27.53 21.85 9.52
N LEU A 404 -26.81 20.81 9.94
CA LEU A 404 -26.97 20.21 11.24
C LEU A 404 -26.21 21.02 12.30
N PRO A 405 -26.74 21.10 13.54
CA PRO A 405 -26.10 21.86 14.60
C PRO A 405 -24.78 21.20 15.04
N ALA A 406 -23.84 21.98 15.56
CA ALA A 406 -22.50 21.51 15.94
C ALA A 406 -22.51 20.30 16.91
N TYR A 407 -23.47 20.23 17.84
CA TYR A 407 -23.60 19.09 18.77
C TYR A 407 -23.94 17.77 18.07
N ALA A 408 -24.47 17.82 16.84
CA ALA A 408 -24.72 16.61 16.05
C ALA A 408 -23.41 15.92 15.68
N MET A 409 -22.31 16.66 15.57
CA MET A 409 -20.98 16.09 15.37
C MET A 409 -20.57 15.22 16.54
N ASP A 410 -20.62 15.79 17.75
CA ASP A 410 -20.20 15.08 18.96
C ASP A 410 -21.10 13.86 19.19
N ALA A 411 -22.41 13.99 18.94
CA ALA A 411 -23.33 12.85 18.99
C ALA A 411 -23.01 11.75 17.96
N LEU A 412 -22.57 12.11 16.75
CA LEU A 412 -22.14 11.13 15.74
C LEU A 412 -20.84 10.43 16.17
N LEU A 413 -19.88 11.17 16.71
CA LEU A 413 -18.62 10.61 17.20
C LEU A 413 -18.81 9.73 18.44
N GLU A 414 -19.70 10.11 19.36
CA GLU A 414 -20.06 9.30 20.53
C GLU A 414 -20.84 8.05 20.15
N ALA A 415 -21.71 8.15 19.14
CA ALA A 415 -22.45 7.00 18.63
C ALA A 415 -21.59 6.05 17.80
N ARG A 416 -20.37 6.47 17.40
CA ARG A 416 -19.50 5.62 16.60
C ARG A 416 -19.02 4.44 17.44
N PRO A 417 -19.09 3.23 16.88
CA PRO A 417 -18.47 2.05 17.46
C PRO A 417 -16.95 2.24 17.50
N VAL A 418 -16.45 2.72 18.63
CA VAL A 418 -15.04 3.03 18.83
C VAL A 418 -14.39 1.88 19.59
N PRO A 419 -13.48 1.09 18.97
CA PRO A 419 -12.70 0.11 19.70
C PRO A 419 -11.61 0.85 20.48
N GLY A 420 -11.78 0.97 21.80
CA GLY A 420 -10.67 1.22 22.72
C GLY A 420 -9.77 2.44 22.44
N LEU A 421 -10.27 3.51 21.81
CA LEU A 421 -9.49 4.71 21.42
C LEU A 421 -8.84 5.50 22.56
N GLU A 422 -8.95 5.08 23.81
CA GLU A 422 -8.13 5.69 24.88
C GLU A 422 -6.61 5.46 24.67
N ALA A 423 -6.19 4.54 23.78
CA ALA A 423 -4.77 4.21 23.57
C ALA A 423 -4.11 4.84 22.32
N THR A 424 -4.84 5.10 21.24
CA THR A 424 -4.24 5.47 19.93
C THR A 424 -4.08 6.97 19.71
N GLU A 425 -4.90 7.83 20.31
CA GLU A 425 -4.68 9.29 20.29
C GLU A 425 -3.45 9.73 21.10
N ARG A 426 -2.79 8.82 21.85
CA ARG A 426 -1.71 9.16 22.79
C ARG A 426 -0.34 8.58 22.47
N THR A 427 -0.17 7.75 21.45
CA THR A 427 1.14 7.13 21.18
C THR A 427 1.74 7.63 19.87
N PRO A 428 2.63 8.65 19.90
CA PRO A 428 3.29 9.15 18.70
C PRO A 428 4.18 8.07 18.06
N ILE A 429 4.01 7.86 16.75
CA ILE A 429 4.77 6.91 15.91
C ILE A 429 6.28 7.19 15.94
N ARG A 430 6.70 8.40 16.32
CA ARG A 430 8.11 8.82 16.28
C ARG A 430 8.92 8.56 17.55
N GLU A 431 8.31 8.27 18.69
CA GLU A 431 9.07 8.03 19.92
C GLU A 431 9.65 6.60 20.01
N ARG A 432 9.20 5.66 19.16
CA ARG A 432 9.72 4.28 19.14
C ARG A 432 10.85 4.01 18.17
N SER A 433 11.20 4.94 17.27
CA SER A 433 12.33 4.75 16.33
C SER A 433 13.61 5.51 16.73
N MET A 434 13.63 6.18 17.89
CA MET A 434 14.81 6.88 18.42
C MET A 434 15.36 6.27 19.73
N ALA A 435 14.85 5.12 20.15
CA ALA A 435 15.43 4.27 21.19
C ALA A 435 15.87 2.95 20.55
#